data_AF-A0A4R0QWQ9-F1
#
_entry.id   AF-A0A4R0QWQ9-F1
#
_cell.length_a   1.000
_cell.length_b   1.000
_cell.length_c   1.000
_cell.angle_alpha   90.00
_cell.angle_beta   90.00
_cell.angle_gamma   90.00
#
_symmetry.space_group_name_H-M   'P 1'
#
loop_
_entity.id
_entity.type
_entity.pdbx_description
1 polymer ?
#
loop_
_entity_poly.entity_id
_entity_poly.type
_entity_poly.pdbx_seq_one_letter_code
_entity_poly.pdbx_strand_id
1 'polypeptide(L)'
;MNNRIRVLQRQPKRISITLSHNVHDALLTRSEEEGRSVSNLCAFLLEEALRDPLRNGQANMSYGQGNGHQQTLAGKHPPGNKPRYF
;
A
#
# COMPACT_ATOMS: atom_id res chain seq x y z
N MET A 1 -29.32 -29.44 12.21
CA MET A 1 -28.68 -28.59 11.18
C MET A 1 -28.27 -27.28 11.84
N ASN A 2 -27.02 -26.96 12.19
CA ASN A 2 -25.83 -26.91 11.35
C ASN A 2 -24.54 -26.94 12.19
N ASN A 3 -23.98 -28.13 12.44
CA ASN A 3 -22.60 -28.29 12.96
C ASN A 3 -21.52 -28.14 11.86
N ARG A 4 -21.91 -27.74 10.63
CA ARG A 4 -20.99 -27.60 9.49
C ARG A 4 -20.16 -26.30 9.47
N ILE A 5 -20.48 -25.32 10.32
CA ILE A 5 -19.84 -23.99 10.27
C ILE A 5 -18.55 -23.91 11.10
N ARG A 6 -18.34 -24.78 12.10
CA ARG A 6 -17.09 -24.79 12.91
C ARG A 6 -15.92 -25.55 12.26
N VAL A 7 -16.19 -26.30 11.19
CA VAL A 7 -15.18 -27.12 10.49
C VAL A 7 -14.59 -26.38 9.27
N LEU A 8 -15.32 -25.42 8.70
CA LEU A 8 -14.86 -24.61 7.56
C LEU A 8 -13.78 -23.58 7.93
N GLN A 9 -13.52 -23.34 9.22
CA GLN A 9 -12.47 -22.44 9.71
C GLN A 9 -11.08 -23.10 9.90
N ARG A 10 -10.91 -24.39 9.59
CA ARG A 10 -9.74 -25.16 10.06
C ARG A 10 -8.85 -25.75 8.96
N GLN A 11 -8.99 -25.33 7.71
CA GLN A 11 -8.07 -25.79 6.67
C GLN A 11 -6.92 -24.81 6.49
N PRO A 12 -5.67 -25.20 6.77
CA PRO A 12 -4.50 -24.39 6.47
C PRO A 12 -4.46 -24.08 4.97
N LYS A 13 -4.40 -22.79 4.62
CA LYS A 13 -4.19 -22.36 3.24
C LYS A 13 -2.73 -22.02 3.06
N ARG A 14 -2.05 -22.71 2.14
CA ARG A 14 -0.66 -22.41 1.78
C ARG A 14 -0.64 -21.33 0.70
N ILE A 15 0.02 -20.22 1.02
CA ILE A 15 0.35 -19.18 0.05
C ILE A 15 1.84 -19.28 -0.31
N SER A 16 2.19 -18.93 -1.54
CA SER A 16 3.58 -18.80 -1.98
C SER A 16 3.73 -17.42 -2.60
N ILE A 17 4.72 -16.69 -2.13
CA ILE A 17 5.02 -15.32 -2.58
C ILE A 17 6.50 -15.23 -2.88
N THR A 18 6.86 -14.40 -3.84
CA THR A 18 8.27 -14.06 -4.08
C THR A 18 8.61 -12.85 -3.23
N LEU A 19 9.71 -12.93 -2.47
CA LEU A 19 10.20 -11.84 -1.63
C LEU A 19 11.54 -11.35 -2.17
N SER A 20 11.86 -10.08 -1.90
CA SER A 20 13.23 -9.59 -2.10
C SER A 20 14.19 -10.29 -1.13
N HIS A 21 15.44 -10.44 -1.55
CA HIS A 21 16.49 -11.08 -0.74
C HIS A 21 16.63 -10.44 0.65
N ASN A 22 16.66 -9.10 0.70
CA ASN A 22 16.80 -8.37 1.96
C ASN A 22 15.66 -8.67 2.96
N VAL A 23 14.44 -8.85 2.47
CA VAL A 23 13.28 -9.19 3.32
C VAL A 23 13.38 -10.64 3.80
N HIS A 24 13.78 -11.55 2.92
CA HIS A 24 14.00 -12.94 3.29
C HIS A 24 15.07 -13.08 4.39
N ASP A 25 16.20 -12.39 4.24
CA ASP A 25 17.30 -12.46 5.20
C ASP A 25 16.92 -11.85 6.55
N ALA A 26 16.24 -10.70 6.55
CA ALA A 26 15.71 -10.11 7.78
C ALA A 26 14.73 -11.03 8.51
N LEU A 27 13.87 -11.75 7.77
CA LEU A 27 12.97 -12.75 8.36
C LEU A 27 13.74 -13.93 8.93
N LEU A 28 14.77 -14.41 8.23
CA LEU A 28 15.60 -15.53 8.68
C LEU A 28 16.34 -15.17 9.98
N THR A 29 17.08 -14.07 10.00
CA THR A 29 17.81 -13.60 11.19
C THR A 29 16.87 -13.43 12.38
N ARG A 30 15.74 -12.74 12.20
CA ARG A 30 14.76 -12.56 13.27
C ARG A 30 14.18 -13.89 13.77
N SER A 31 13.97 -14.85 12.88
CA SER A 31 13.44 -16.17 13.25
C SER A 31 14.43 -16.96 14.11
N GLU A 32 15.74 -16.85 13.82
CA GLU A 32 16.81 -17.46 14.59
C GLU A 32 16.94 -16.81 15.97
N GLU A 33 16.91 -15.47 16.04
CA GLU A 33 16.93 -14.71 17.29
C GLU A 33 15.73 -15.04 18.20
N GLU A 34 14.53 -15.18 17.62
CA GLU A 34 13.31 -15.53 18.36
C GLU A 34 13.17 -17.04 18.63
N GLY A 35 14.08 -17.87 18.10
CA GLY A 35 14.04 -19.33 18.26
C GLY A 35 12.81 -20.00 17.65
N ARG A 36 12.26 -19.45 16.56
CA ARG A 36 11.05 -19.97 15.88
C ARG A 36 11.29 -20.16 14.39
N SER A 37 10.50 -21.01 13.74
CA SER A 37 10.62 -21.19 12.29
C SER A 37 10.19 -19.93 11.53
N VAL A 38 10.83 -19.66 10.39
CA VAL A 38 10.46 -18.56 9.48
C VAL A 38 8.98 -18.59 9.14
N SER A 39 8.41 -19.77 8.86
CA SER A 39 6.99 -19.92 8.55
C SER A 39 6.08 -19.49 9.70
N ASN A 40 6.47 -19.77 10.95
CA ASN A 40 5.72 -19.36 12.14
C ASN A 40 5.83 -17.84 12.36
N LEU A 41 7.04 -17.29 12.23
CA LEU A 41 7.24 -15.84 12.28
C LEU A 41 6.40 -15.13 11.21
N CYS A 42 6.40 -15.60 9.97
CA CYS A 42 5.57 -15.04 8.91
C CYS A 42 4.08 -15.10 9.23
N ALA A 43 3.59 -16.23 9.78
CA ALA A 43 2.19 -16.35 10.18
C ALA A 43 1.83 -15.32 11.25
N PHE A 44 2.67 -15.19 12.29
CA PHE A 44 2.49 -14.19 13.34
C PHE A 44 2.46 -12.76 12.79
N LEU A 45 3.43 -12.39 11.95
CA LEU A 45 3.51 -11.04 11.38
C LEU A 45 2.30 -10.73 10.48
N LEU A 46 1.83 -11.70 9.70
CA LEU A 46 0.63 -11.55 8.88
C LEU A 46 -0.62 -11.37 9.74
N GLU A 47 -0.78 -12.18 10.80
CA GLU A 47 -1.90 -12.06 11.73
C GLU A 47 -1.87 -10.71 12.47
N GLU A 48 -0.70 -10.27 12.93
CA GLU A 48 -0.50 -8.98 13.60
C GLU A 48 -0.83 -7.80 12.67
N ALA A 49 -0.34 -7.82 11.44
CA ALA A 49 -0.58 -6.77 10.45
C ALA A 49 -2.06 -6.65 10.05
N LEU A 50 -2.82 -7.75 10.12
CA LEU A 50 -4.26 -7.77 9.81
C LEU A 50 -5.14 -7.46 11.03
N ARG A 51 -4.61 -7.55 12.25
CA ARG A 51 -5.37 -7.31 13.49
C ARG A 51 -5.70 -5.83 13.73
N ASP A 52 -4.92 -4.91 13.16
CA ASP A 52 -5.15 -3.46 13.28
C ASP A 52 -5.38 -2.81 11.90
N PRO A 53 -6.65 -2.80 11.41
CA PRO A 53 -7.00 -2.14 10.15
C PRO A 53 -6.79 -0.62 10.19
N LEU A 54 -6.82 -0.01 11.38
CA LEU A 54 -6.77 1.45 11.55
C LEU A 54 -5.34 1.98 11.42
N ARG A 55 -4.32 1.22 11.84
CA ARG A 55 -2.91 1.56 11.58
C ARG A 55 -2.54 1.45 10.10
N ASN A 56 -3.09 0.47 9.38
CA ASN A 56 -2.77 0.28 7.95
C ASN A 56 -3.51 1.26 7.02
N GLY A 57 -4.61 1.87 7.46
CA GLY A 57 -5.34 2.89 6.69
C GLY A 57 -4.60 4.22 6.52
N GLN A 58 -3.60 4.52 7.35
CA GLN A 58 -2.84 5.78 7.26
C GLN A 58 -1.69 5.74 6.24
N ALA A 59 -1.19 4.56 5.86
CA ALA A 59 -0.17 4.43 4.82
C ALA A 59 -0.71 4.72 3.40
N ASN A 60 -2.04 4.71 3.22
CA ASN A 60 -2.69 4.85 1.92
C ASN A 60 -3.07 6.30 1.55
N MET A 61 -2.68 7.30 2.35
CA MET A 61 -2.92 8.74 2.06
C MET A 61 -1.67 9.52 1.63
N SER A 62 -0.54 8.86 1.34
CA SER A 62 0.71 9.55 0.96
C SER A 62 1.11 9.38 -0.52
N TYR A 63 0.42 8.55 -1.29
CA TYR A 63 0.64 8.40 -2.74
C TYR A 63 -0.51 9.01 -3.54
N GLY A 64 -0.74 10.32 -3.35
CA GLY A 64 -1.88 10.99 -3.99
C GLY A 64 -1.89 12.50 -3.87
N GLN A 65 -0.74 13.17 -3.81
CA GLN A 65 -0.70 14.64 -3.95
C GLN A 65 0.56 15.11 -4.66
N GLY A 66 0.55 14.96 -5.99
CA GLY A 66 1.56 15.52 -6.89
C GLY A 66 0.89 16.18 -8.09
N ASN A 67 0.88 17.51 -8.07
CA ASN A 67 0.63 18.44 -9.18
C ASN A 67 -0.80 18.71 -9.65
N GLY A 68 -1.51 19.52 -8.85
CA GLY A 68 -2.42 20.54 -9.36
C GLY A 68 -1.98 21.92 -8.85
N HIS A 69 -1.06 22.60 -9.54
CA HIS A 69 -0.83 24.04 -9.37
C HIS A 69 -0.45 24.71 -10.70
N GLN A 70 -1.49 25.22 -11.35
CA GLN A 70 -1.60 26.49 -12.09
C GLN A 70 -0.30 27.28 -12.32
N GLN A 71 0.16 27.32 -13.57
CA GLN A 71 1.11 28.34 -14.06
C GLN A 71 0.35 29.36 -14.91
N THR A 72 -0.03 30.48 -14.30
CA THR A 72 -0.31 31.74 -14.99
C THR A 72 1.03 32.44 -15.22
N LEU A 73 1.39 32.77 -16.46
CA LEU A 73 2.38 33.82 -16.79
C LEU A 73 2.38 34.16 -18.29
N ALA A 74 1.76 35.30 -18.59
CA ALA A 74 2.21 36.33 -19.53
C ALA A 74 2.63 35.93 -20.97
N GLY A 75 1.65 35.82 -21.88
CA GLY A 75 1.84 35.99 -23.33
C GLY A 75 1.32 37.36 -23.79
N LYS A 76 2.22 38.30 -24.07
CA LYS A 76 1.97 39.64 -24.64
C LYS A 76 1.32 39.54 -26.02
N HIS A 77 0.11 40.05 -26.22
CA HIS A 77 -0.40 40.50 -27.52
C HIS A 77 -1.17 41.83 -27.34
N PRO A 78 -0.89 42.89 -28.14
CA PRO A 78 -1.48 44.21 -27.97
C PRO A 78 -2.92 44.31 -28.52
N PRO A 79 -3.72 45.29 -28.04
CA PRO A 79 -5.12 45.45 -28.44
C PRO A 79 -5.23 46.03 -29.86
N GLY A 80 -5.88 45.27 -30.75
CA GLY A 80 -6.33 45.79 -32.04
C GLY A 80 -7.55 46.69 -31.85
N ASN A 81 -7.34 48.01 -31.91
CA ASN A 81 -8.42 48.97 -32.07
C ASN A 81 -8.11 49.91 -33.23
N LYS A 82 -8.94 49.84 -34.28
CA LYS A 82 -9.41 50.93 -35.16
C LYS A 82 -10.13 50.36 -36.39
N PRO A 83 -11.47 50.45 -36.50
CA PRO A 83 -12.12 50.54 -37.81
C PRO A 83 -11.96 51.97 -38.36
N ARG A 84 -11.71 52.05 -39.67
CA ARG A 84 -11.65 53.31 -40.43
C ARG A 84 -13.03 53.95 -40.52
N TYR A 85 -13.04 55.28 -40.40
CA TYR A 85 -14.15 56.15 -40.77
C TYR A 85 -14.61 55.90 -42.21
N PHE A 86 -15.92 55.68 -42.37
CA PHE A 86 -16.76 56.27 -43.40
C PHE A 86 -18.05 56.75 -42.72
#